data_AF-A0AA39PYW1-F1
#
_entry.id   AF-A0AA39PYW1-F1
#
_cell.length_a   1.000
_cell.length_b   1.000
_cell.length_c   1.000
_cell.angle_alpha   90.00
_cell.angle_beta   90.00
_cell.angle_gamma   90.00
#
_symmetry.space_group_name_H-M   'P 1'
#
loop_
_entity.id
_entity.type
_entity.pdbx_description
1 polymer ?
#
loop_
_entity_poly.entity_id
_entity_poly.type
_entity_poly.pdbx_seq_one_letter_code
_entity_poly.pdbx_strand_id
1 'polypeptide(L)'
;MKFSFPLYILPVLALSALVSAGVFVSPTAGQTISSTDPFNLTWTSGKYFKENSFNITVLLARSPFTSTLSGVTLAEGLVSPDAGIKTYSADLTPKYFYGDNETGTFDVVIIESYSAYGGANYATDLWIQTVNVA
;
A
#
# COMPACT_ATOMS: atom_id res chain seq x y z
N MET A 1 11.52 20.39 -60.10
CA MET A 1 12.20 19.36 -59.27
C MET A 1 11.58 19.38 -57.88
N LYS A 2 11.13 18.21 -57.40
CA LYS A 2 10.68 17.95 -56.03
C LYS A 2 11.91 17.93 -55.11
N PHE A 3 11.84 18.57 -53.95
CA PHE A 3 12.56 18.11 -52.75
C PHE A 3 11.68 18.35 -51.53
N SER A 4 11.22 17.24 -50.98
CA SER A 4 10.53 17.11 -49.70
C SER A 4 11.58 16.80 -48.64
N PHE A 5 11.54 17.49 -47.50
CA PHE A 5 12.16 16.99 -46.26
C PHE A 5 11.23 17.29 -45.09
N PRO A 6 10.88 16.28 -44.27
CA PRO A 6 10.01 16.45 -43.12
C PRO A 6 10.85 16.94 -41.93
N LEU A 7 10.44 18.04 -41.29
CA LEU A 7 11.04 18.41 -40.00
C LEU A 7 10.38 17.59 -38.89
N TYR A 8 11.21 16.69 -38.36
CA TYR A 8 11.08 15.91 -37.15
C TYR A 8 10.17 16.51 -36.07
N ILE A 9 9.05 15.83 -35.80
CA ILE A 9 8.33 15.95 -34.53
C ILE A 9 9.16 15.17 -33.51
N LEU A 10 9.90 15.88 -32.64
CA LEU A 10 10.42 15.30 -31.41
C LEU A 10 9.21 14.85 -30.56
N PRO A 11 9.08 13.56 -30.22
CA PRO A 11 8.15 13.20 -29.16
C PRO A 11 8.72 13.79 -27.88
N VAL A 12 8.06 14.82 -27.36
CA VAL A 12 8.19 15.19 -25.95
C VAL A 12 7.81 13.93 -25.18
N LEU A 13 8.83 13.21 -24.70
CA LEU A 13 8.71 12.29 -23.59
C LEU A 13 8.18 13.13 -22.44
N ALA A 14 6.84 13.14 -22.30
CA ALA A 14 6.19 13.55 -21.07
C ALA A 14 6.71 12.57 -20.02
N LEU A 15 7.78 12.98 -19.34
CA LEU A 15 8.18 12.40 -18.08
C LEU A 15 7.04 12.74 -17.12
N SER A 16 5.97 11.96 -17.17
CA SER A 16 5.05 11.88 -16.07
C SER A 16 5.93 11.52 -14.88
N ALA A 17 6.08 12.44 -13.94
CA ALA A 17 6.51 12.08 -12.61
C ALA A 17 5.46 11.08 -12.13
N LEU A 18 5.77 9.79 -12.30
CA LEU A 18 5.04 8.72 -11.65
C LEU A 18 5.23 9.01 -10.18
N VAL A 19 4.24 9.68 -9.56
CA VAL A 19 4.08 9.62 -8.12
C VAL A 19 3.94 8.12 -7.87
N SER A 20 5.02 7.49 -7.44
CA SER A 20 5.03 6.06 -7.17
C SER A 20 3.98 5.85 -6.10
N ALA A 21 2.83 5.29 -6.46
CA ALA A 21 1.87 4.84 -5.47
C ALA A 21 2.50 3.69 -4.68
N GLY A 22 2.12 3.52 -3.42
CA GLY A 22 2.42 2.29 -2.70
C GLY A 22 1.83 1.10 -3.45
N VAL A 23 2.57 -0.01 -3.51
CA VAL A 23 2.19 -1.18 -4.31
C VAL A 23 2.02 -2.41 -3.41
N PHE A 24 0.83 -3.00 -3.44
CA PHE A 24 0.58 -4.32 -2.88
C PHE A 24 1.12 -5.40 -3.83
N VAL A 25 2.09 -6.17 -3.34
CA VAL A 25 2.52 -7.43 -3.99
C VAL A 25 1.67 -8.58 -3.47
N SER A 26 1.37 -8.59 -2.17
CA SER A 26 0.43 -9.49 -1.51
C SER A 26 -0.25 -8.76 -0.34
N PRO A 27 -1.55 -8.92 -0.11
CA PRO A 27 -2.48 -9.67 -0.96
C PRO A 27 -2.76 -8.96 -2.29
N THR A 28 -3.15 -9.70 -3.32
CA THR A 28 -3.61 -9.13 -4.59
C THR A 28 -5.09 -8.74 -4.49
N ALA A 29 -5.56 -7.85 -5.37
CA ALA A 29 -6.96 -7.44 -5.42
C ALA A 29 -7.94 -8.62 -5.54
N GLY A 30 -8.89 -8.69 -4.61
CA GLY A 30 -9.91 -9.74 -4.55
C GLY A 30 -9.40 -11.10 -4.05
N GLN A 31 -8.14 -11.20 -3.63
CA GLN A 31 -7.59 -12.43 -3.07
C GLN A 31 -8.42 -12.91 -1.88
N THR A 32 -8.65 -14.22 -1.81
CA THR A 32 -9.25 -14.85 -0.63
C THR A 32 -8.19 -15.07 0.44
N ILE A 33 -8.44 -14.58 1.65
CA ILE A 33 -7.64 -14.80 2.86
C ILE A 33 -8.49 -15.54 3.89
N SER A 34 -7.85 -16.35 4.73
CA SER A 34 -8.53 -17.07 5.81
C SER A 34 -8.98 -16.11 6.90
N SER A 35 -10.14 -16.36 7.50
CA SER A 35 -10.59 -15.64 8.70
C SER A 35 -9.79 -15.98 9.96
N THR A 36 -9.04 -17.10 9.95
CA THR A 36 -8.29 -17.58 11.13
C THR A 36 -6.82 -17.86 10.87
N ASP A 37 -6.44 -18.20 9.64
CA ASP A 37 -5.07 -18.57 9.31
C ASP A 37 -4.24 -17.35 8.89
N PRO A 38 -2.91 -17.39 9.09
CA PRO A 38 -2.03 -16.34 8.61
C PRO A 38 -2.08 -16.19 7.08
N PHE A 39 -1.94 -14.95 6.60
CA PHE A 39 -1.70 -14.63 5.19
C PHE A 39 -0.47 -13.72 5.05
N ASN A 40 0.17 -13.77 3.89
CA ASN A 40 1.36 -12.95 3.64
C ASN A 40 0.99 -11.53 3.22
N LEU A 41 1.54 -10.54 3.92
CA LEU A 41 1.65 -9.17 3.45
C LEU A 41 3.00 -8.98 2.79
N THR A 42 3.00 -8.42 1.58
CA THR A 42 4.17 -7.79 0.97
C THR A 42 3.72 -6.49 0.30
N TRP A 43 4.21 -5.37 0.80
CA TRP A 43 3.87 -4.04 0.27
C TRP A 43 5.10 -3.17 0.15
N THR A 44 5.21 -2.44 -0.96
CA THR A 44 6.34 -1.54 -1.23
C THR A 44 5.87 -0.10 -1.15
N SER A 45 6.59 0.70 -0.37
CA SER A 45 6.33 2.11 -0.21
C SER A 45 6.53 2.87 -1.51
N GLY A 46 5.61 3.79 -1.75
CA GLY A 46 5.70 4.77 -2.83
C GLY A 46 6.60 5.95 -2.50
N LYS A 47 7.23 6.00 -1.33
CA LYS A 47 8.07 7.12 -0.87
C LYS A 47 9.48 7.02 -1.43
N TYR A 48 9.96 8.13 -2.00
CA TYR A 48 11.28 8.26 -2.59
C TYR A 48 11.83 9.69 -2.42
N PHE A 49 13.12 9.87 -2.74
CA PHE A 49 13.86 11.14 -2.57
C PHE A 49 13.85 11.68 -1.13
N LYS A 50 13.15 12.81 -0.91
CA LYS A 50 13.15 13.55 0.36
C LYS A 50 12.12 13.01 1.35
N GLU A 51 11.30 12.06 0.92
CA GLU A 51 10.37 11.37 1.80
C GLU A 51 11.00 10.06 2.28
N ASN A 52 10.86 9.78 3.58
CA ASN A 52 11.36 8.55 4.15
C ASN A 52 10.27 7.87 4.98
N SER A 53 9.90 6.67 4.56
CA SER A 53 8.96 5.81 5.27
C SER A 53 9.63 5.26 6.54
N PHE A 54 8.91 5.31 7.66
CA PHE A 54 9.40 4.89 8.97
C PHE A 54 8.89 3.51 9.34
N ASN A 55 7.57 3.37 9.36
CA ASN A 55 6.88 2.14 9.70
C ASN A 55 5.47 2.16 9.08
N ILE A 56 4.85 0.98 9.11
CA ILE A 56 3.45 0.83 8.75
C ILE A 56 2.65 0.18 9.88
N THR A 57 1.38 0.57 9.96
CA THR A 57 0.34 -0.15 10.68
C THR A 57 -0.60 -0.76 9.66
N VAL A 58 -0.98 -2.01 9.88
CA VAL A 58 -1.82 -2.78 8.97
C VAL A 58 -3.11 -3.14 9.68
N LEU A 59 -4.23 -2.77 9.06
CA LEU A 59 -5.57 -3.06 9.55
C LEU A 59 -6.30 -3.96 8.56
N LEU A 60 -7.24 -4.75 9.07
CA LEU A 60 -8.25 -5.44 8.29
C LEU A 60 -9.61 -4.87 8.67
N ALA A 61 -10.26 -4.20 7.73
CA ALA A 61 -11.54 -3.54 7.96
C ALA A 61 -12.58 -4.02 6.96
N ARG A 62 -13.86 -3.96 7.32
CA ARG A 62 -14.94 -4.36 6.41
C ARG A 62 -15.03 -3.37 5.24
N SER A 63 -15.13 -3.89 4.02
CA SER A 63 -15.18 -3.05 2.83
C SER A 63 -16.59 -2.48 2.61
N PRO A 64 -16.72 -1.23 2.14
CA PRO A 64 -15.63 -0.27 1.88
C PRO A 64 -15.09 0.33 3.19
N PHE A 65 -13.77 0.48 3.28
CA PHE A 65 -13.15 1.22 4.37
C PHE A 65 -13.59 2.68 4.35
N THR A 66 -14.21 3.12 5.45
CA THR A 66 -14.50 4.53 5.70
C THR A 66 -13.72 4.98 6.93
N SER A 67 -13.35 6.26 7.00
CA SER A 67 -12.56 6.81 8.13
C SER A 67 -13.26 6.73 9.49
N THR A 68 -14.52 6.33 9.53
CA THR A 68 -15.32 6.14 10.75
C THR A 68 -15.44 4.67 11.18
N LEU A 69 -14.97 3.71 10.37
CA LEU A 69 -15.08 2.29 10.66
C LEU A 69 -13.84 1.78 11.42
N SER A 70 -14.11 0.97 12.45
CA SER A 70 -13.08 0.27 13.22
C SER A 70 -12.65 -1.00 12.48
N GLY A 71 -11.33 -1.19 12.32
CA GLY A 71 -10.72 -2.41 11.78
C GLY A 71 -10.00 -3.21 12.85
N VAL A 72 -9.64 -4.46 12.53
CA VAL A 72 -8.77 -5.28 13.36
C VAL A 72 -7.31 -4.93 13.03
N THR A 73 -6.53 -4.56 14.04
CA THR A 73 -5.08 -4.36 13.87
C THR A 73 -4.40 -5.71 13.66
N LEU A 74 -3.78 -5.87 12.49
CA LEU A 74 -3.01 -7.05 12.14
C LEU A 74 -1.53 -6.91 12.53
N ALA A 75 -0.98 -5.71 12.34
CA ALA A 75 0.38 -5.36 12.72
C ALA A 75 0.47 -3.86 13.04
N GLU A 76 1.34 -3.50 13.97
CA GLU A 76 1.60 -2.12 14.35
C GLU A 76 3.11 -1.87 14.36
N GLY A 77 3.54 -0.75 13.80
CA GLY A 77 4.95 -0.37 13.80
C GLY A 77 5.87 -1.31 13.02
N LEU A 78 5.35 -1.97 11.97
CA LEU A 78 6.17 -2.84 11.12
C LEU A 78 7.23 -2.00 10.39
N VAL A 79 8.49 -2.38 10.53
CA VAL A 79 9.64 -1.68 9.93
C VAL A 79 10.21 -2.47 8.77
N SER A 80 10.64 -1.76 7.72
CA SER A 80 11.32 -2.36 6.58
C SER A 80 12.83 -2.46 6.83
N PRO A 81 13.47 -3.60 6.51
CA PRO A 81 14.92 -3.75 6.63
C PRO A 81 15.71 -3.02 5.52
N ASP A 82 15.03 -2.56 4.47
CA ASP A 82 15.68 -2.06 3.26
C ASP A 82 16.28 -0.67 3.45
N ALA A 83 17.37 -0.38 2.75
CA ALA A 83 17.86 0.98 2.57
C ALA A 83 17.25 1.59 1.31
N GLY A 84 16.75 2.83 1.40
CA GLY A 84 16.06 3.49 0.29
C GLY A 84 14.57 3.18 0.24
N ILE A 85 14.07 2.72 -0.92
CA ILE A 85 12.66 2.33 -1.08
C ILE A 85 12.36 1.19 -0.13
N LYS A 86 11.34 1.38 0.71
CA LYS A 86 11.01 0.45 1.79
C LYS A 86 10.03 -0.61 1.31
N THR A 87 10.39 -1.89 1.42
CA THR A 87 9.47 -3.01 1.30
C THR A 87 9.17 -3.60 2.67
N TYR A 88 7.90 -3.80 2.96
CA TYR A 88 7.38 -4.33 4.22
C TYR A 88 6.81 -5.71 3.98
N SER A 89 7.18 -6.67 4.83
CA SER A 89 6.73 -8.04 4.71
C SER A 89 6.47 -8.66 6.08
N ALA A 90 5.34 -9.33 6.22
CA ALA A 90 4.94 -10.01 7.45
C ALA A 90 3.89 -11.08 7.17
N ASP A 91 3.85 -12.13 8.00
CA ASP A 91 2.71 -13.03 8.06
C ASP A 91 1.70 -12.47 9.06
N LEU A 92 0.49 -12.18 8.59
CA LEU A 92 -0.56 -11.50 9.33
C LEU A 92 -1.70 -12.45 9.64
N THR A 93 -2.12 -12.51 10.89
CA THR A 93 -3.25 -13.36 11.33
C THR A 93 -4.40 -12.46 11.78
N PRO A 94 -5.59 -12.56 11.15
CA PRO A 94 -6.78 -11.90 11.65
C PRO A 94 -7.12 -12.36 13.08
N LYS A 95 -7.38 -11.41 13.96
CA LYS A 95 -7.74 -11.66 15.37
C LYS A 95 -9.06 -10.97 15.69
N TYR A 96 -10.15 -11.68 15.42
CA TYR A 96 -11.50 -11.23 15.79
C TYR A 96 -11.80 -11.55 17.26
N PHE A 97 -12.89 -10.99 17.78
CA PHE A 97 -13.34 -11.33 19.13
C PHE A 97 -13.82 -12.79 19.15
N TYR A 98 -13.69 -13.46 20.31
CA TYR A 98 -13.96 -14.89 20.41
C TYR A 98 -15.41 -15.21 20.04
N GLY A 99 -15.61 -16.06 19.02
CA GLY A 99 -16.91 -16.47 18.51
C GLY A 99 -17.34 -15.76 17.21
N ASP A 100 -16.61 -14.74 16.78
CA ASP A 100 -16.88 -14.06 15.51
C ASP A 100 -16.22 -14.82 14.35
N ASN A 101 -17.03 -15.24 13.37
CA ASN A 101 -16.54 -15.76 12.09
C ASN A 101 -16.89 -14.75 11.00
N GLU A 102 -16.05 -13.73 10.89
CA GLU A 102 -16.21 -12.67 9.91
C GLU A 102 -15.83 -13.18 8.53
N THR A 103 -16.75 -13.06 7.59
CA THR A 103 -16.56 -13.45 6.18
C THR A 103 -17.12 -12.38 5.26
N GLY A 104 -16.68 -12.37 4.00
CA GLY A 104 -17.13 -11.42 2.99
C GLY A 104 -16.02 -10.48 2.53
N THR A 105 -16.39 -9.30 2.06
CA THR A 105 -15.44 -8.36 1.45
C THR A 105 -14.83 -7.44 2.51
N PHE A 106 -13.51 -7.46 2.59
CA PHE A 106 -12.71 -6.66 3.51
C PHE A 106 -11.65 -5.87 2.75
N ASP A 107 -11.10 -4.88 3.41
CA ASP A 107 -10.02 -4.04 2.93
C ASP A 107 -8.82 -4.22 3.87
N VAL A 108 -7.68 -4.61 3.30
CA VAL A 108 -6.38 -4.49 3.97
C VAL A 108 -5.93 -3.04 3.84
N VAL A 109 -5.82 -2.36 4.96
CA VAL A 109 -5.48 -0.94 5.03
C VAL A 109 -4.07 -0.80 5.59
N ILE A 110 -3.20 -0.15 4.83
CA ILE A 110 -1.87 0.24 5.26
C ILE A 110 -1.90 1.72 5.63
N ILE A 111 -1.52 2.01 6.86
CA ILE A 111 -1.27 3.34 7.38
C ILE A 111 0.24 3.50 7.42
N GLU A 112 0.78 4.28 6.50
CA GLU A 112 2.22 4.54 6.39
C GLU A 112 2.58 5.82 7.12
N SER A 113 3.48 5.74 8.10
CA SER A 113 4.09 6.92 8.72
C SER A 113 5.40 7.28 8.03
N TYR A 114 5.57 8.53 7.62
CA TYR A 114 6.76 8.98 6.90
C TYR A 114 7.14 10.43 7.25
N SER A 115 8.38 10.82 6.95
CA SER A 115 8.77 12.24 6.94
C SER A 115 8.52 12.86 5.58
N ALA A 116 7.86 14.03 5.58
CA ALA A 116 7.68 14.80 4.36
C ALA A 116 8.86 15.77 4.14
N TYR A 117 9.40 15.77 2.91
CA TYR A 117 10.39 16.75 2.42
C TYR A 117 11.65 16.94 3.29
N GLY A 118 12.15 15.87 3.92
CA GLY A 118 13.40 15.87 4.69
C GLY A 118 13.35 16.66 5.99
N GLY A 119 12.16 17.10 6.43
CA GLY A 119 11.96 17.82 7.69
C GLY A 119 11.39 16.93 8.80
N ALA A 120 11.21 17.52 9.99
CA ALA A 120 10.58 16.87 11.16
C ALA A 120 9.05 16.72 11.05
N ASN A 121 8.49 16.97 9.87
CA ASN A 121 7.05 16.86 9.63
C ASN A 121 6.69 15.39 9.43
N TYR A 122 6.07 14.80 10.45
CA TYR A 122 5.49 13.47 10.38
C TYR A 122 4.16 13.56 9.62
N ALA A 123 4.05 12.79 8.54
CA ALA A 123 2.87 12.67 7.72
C ALA A 123 2.41 11.21 7.68
N THR A 124 1.17 11.01 7.24
CA THR A 124 0.55 9.69 7.17
C THR A 124 -0.20 9.53 5.86
N ASP A 125 0.07 8.44 5.16
CA ASP A 125 -0.64 8.06 3.93
C ASP A 125 -1.40 6.74 4.14
N LEU A 126 -2.44 6.55 3.35
CA LEU A 126 -3.35 5.42 3.43
C LEU A 126 -3.37 4.66 2.11
N TRP A 127 -3.21 3.35 2.18
CA TRP A 127 -3.29 2.45 1.02
C TRP A 127 -4.25 1.32 1.31
N ILE A 128 -5.11 1.02 0.34
CA ILE A 128 -6.22 0.07 0.53
C ILE A 128 -6.14 -1.02 -0.53
N GLN A 129 -6.27 -2.27 -0.10
CA GLN A 129 -6.42 -3.42 -0.97
C GLN A 129 -7.62 -4.26 -0.56
N THR A 130 -8.62 -4.29 -1.42
CA THR A 130 -9.81 -5.13 -1.20
C THR A 130 -9.47 -6.61 -1.37
N VAL A 131 -9.94 -7.42 -0.44
CA VAL A 131 -9.78 -8.87 -0.32
C VAL A 131 -11.12 -9.52 0.07
N ASN A 132 -11.19 -10.84 -0.01
CA ASN A 132 -12.31 -11.62 0.50
C ASN A 132 -11.85 -12.45 1.69
N VAL A 133 -12.53 -12.34 2.83
CA VAL A 133 -12.30 -13.18 4.00
C VAL A 133 -13.26 -14.37 3.94
N ALA A 134 -12.71 -15.58 4.07
CA ALA A 134 -13.46 -16.84 4.02
C ALA A 134 -13.04 -17.79 5.15
#